data_AF-A0A292RWU4-F1
#
_entry.id   AF-A0A292RWU4-F1
#
_cell.length_a   1.000
_cell.length_b   1.000
_cell.length_c   1.000
_cell.angle_alpha   90.00
_cell.angle_beta   90.00
_cell.angle_gamma   90.00
#
_symmetry.space_group_name_H-M   'P 1'
#
loop_
_entity.id
_entity.type
_entity.pdbx_description
1 polymer ?
#
loop_
_entity_poly.entity_id
_entity_poly.type
_entity_poly.pdbx_seq_one_letter_code
_entity_poly.pdbx_strand_id
1 'polypeptide(L)'
;MENNEILELTTSAWREKVYIETAEYIIKGYVFMPKIGKKTRLLSEILNTNKQFIAVKNCTLESKLVPQKEVESHDFLQVNISTILLMRPLYED
;
A
#
# COMPACT_ATOMS: atom_id res chain seq x y z
N MET A 1 -12.23 26.04 -6.03
CA MET A 1 -12.00 24.93 -6.99
C MET A 1 -11.30 23.73 -6.35
N GLU A 2 -10.82 23.78 -5.11
CA GLU A 2 -10.08 22.68 -4.46
C GLU A 2 -10.94 21.53 -3.89
N ASN A 3 -12.25 21.72 -3.71
CA ASN A 3 -13.10 20.71 -3.05
C ASN A 3 -13.58 19.57 -3.95
N ASN A 4 -13.45 19.68 -5.28
CA ASN A 4 -13.95 18.65 -6.20
C ASN A 4 -12.97 17.48 -6.38
N GLU A 5 -11.65 17.73 -6.34
CA GLU A 5 -10.64 16.65 -6.46
C GLU A 5 -10.67 15.69 -5.26
N ILE A 6 -10.94 16.22 -4.06
CA ILE A 6 -11.06 15.42 -2.83
C ILE A 6 -12.36 14.58 -2.85
N LEU A 7 -13.43 15.07 -3.47
CA LEU A 7 -14.70 14.33 -3.60
C LEU A 7 -14.64 13.22 -4.67
N GLU A 8 -13.86 13.40 -5.74
CA GLU A 8 -13.64 12.33 -6.73
C GLU A 8 -12.86 11.15 -6.13
N LEU A 9 -11.93 11.41 -5.21
CA LEU A 9 -11.18 10.36 -4.51
C LEU A 9 -12.04 9.47 -3.60
N THR A 10 -13.17 9.99 -3.08
CA THR A 10 -14.05 9.22 -2.17
C THR A 10 -15.03 8.30 -2.91
N THR A 11 -15.25 8.49 -4.21
CA THR A 11 -16.20 7.68 -5.01
C THR A 11 -15.54 6.85 -6.13
N SER A 12 -14.28 7.12 -6.48
CA SER A 12 -13.63 6.53 -7.68
C SER A 12 -12.30 5.79 -7.46
N ALA A 13 -11.90 5.47 -6.23
CA ALA A 13 -10.69 4.69 -5.96
C ALA A 13 -10.97 3.23 -5.58
N TRP A 14 -10.14 2.31 -6.05
CA TRP A 14 -10.03 0.98 -5.47
C TRP A 14 -9.11 1.03 -4.25
N ARG A 15 -9.53 0.35 -3.19
CA ARG A 15 -8.75 0.14 -1.97
C ARG A 15 -8.49 -1.35 -1.82
N GLU A 16 -7.23 -1.71 -1.60
CA GLU A 16 -6.80 -3.08 -1.36
C GLU A 16 -6.01 -3.13 -0.05
N LYS A 17 -6.35 -4.07 0.83
CA LYS A 17 -5.54 -4.34 2.02
C LYS A 17 -4.38 -5.23 1.59
N VAL A 18 -3.16 -4.88 1.95
CA VAL A 18 -1.97 -5.53 1.41
C VAL A 18 -0.99 -5.91 2.50
N TYR A 19 -0.27 -6.99 2.22
CA TYR A 19 0.95 -7.39 2.89
C TYR A 19 2.11 -7.06 1.95
N ILE A 20 3.05 -6.26 2.42
CA ILE A 20 4.25 -5.87 1.69
C ILE A 20 5.45 -6.34 2.50
N GLU A 21 6.36 -7.02 1.85
CA GLU A 21 7.59 -7.50 2.44
C GLU A 21 8.79 -6.87 1.77
N THR A 22 9.69 -6.36 2.59
CA THR A 22 11.01 -5.86 2.21
C THR A 22 12.09 -6.73 2.86
N ALA A 23 13.36 -6.40 2.64
CA ALA A 23 14.45 -7.07 3.34
C ALA A 23 14.35 -6.91 4.86
N GLU A 24 13.94 -5.73 5.34
CA GLU A 24 14.05 -5.33 6.75
C GLU A 24 12.70 -5.26 7.48
N TYR A 25 11.61 -5.12 6.73
CA TYR A 25 10.30 -4.84 7.29
C TYR A 25 9.17 -5.63 6.63
N ILE A 26 8.15 -5.93 7.43
CA ILE A 26 6.82 -6.33 7.00
C ILE A 26 5.88 -5.14 7.21
N ILE A 27 5.14 -4.77 6.17
CA ILE A 27 4.17 -3.67 6.19
C ILE A 27 2.80 -4.24 5.86
N LYS A 28 1.81 -3.96 6.70
CA LYS A 28 0.40 -4.33 6.45
C LYS A 28 -0.45 -3.08 6.48
N GLY A 29 -1.26 -2.83 5.45
CA GLY A 29 -2.08 -1.61 5.40
C GLY A 29 -2.92 -1.52 4.14
N TYR A 30 -3.36 -0.32 3.78
CA TYR A 30 -4.19 -0.10 2.59
C TYR A 30 -3.46 0.69 1.52
N VAL A 31 -3.49 0.18 0.30
CA VAL A 31 -3.09 0.93 -0.90
C VAL A 31 -4.33 1.38 -1.67
N PHE A 32 -4.20 2.55 -2.30
CA PHE A 32 -5.26 3.18 -3.06
C PHE A 32 -4.79 3.38 -4.50
N MET A 33 -5.64 3.00 -5.44
CA MET A 33 -5.44 3.25 -6.86
C MET A 33 -6.71 3.91 -7.44
N PRO A 34 -6.59 4.89 -8.33
CA PRO A 34 -7.74 5.34 -9.11
C PRO A 34 -8.33 4.15 -9.88
N LYS A 35 -9.66 4.12 -10.09
CA LYS A 35 -10.38 3.08 -10.84
C LYS A 35 -10.04 3.10 -12.34
N ILE A 36 -8.78 2.84 -12.67
CA ILE A 36 -8.29 2.64 -14.03
C ILE A 36 -7.95 1.15 -14.13
N GLY A 37 -8.40 0.47 -15.19
CA GLY A 37 -8.03 -0.94 -15.42
C GLY A 37 -9.01 -1.99 -14.86
N LYS A 38 -8.50 -3.18 -14.50
CA LYS A 38 -9.27 -4.32 -13.95
C LYS A 38 -8.86 -4.63 -12.51
N LYS A 39 -9.83 -4.82 -11.60
CA LYS A 39 -9.58 -4.98 -10.15
C LYS A 39 -8.59 -6.10 -9.83
N THR A 40 -8.61 -7.17 -10.63
CA THR A 40 -7.75 -8.34 -10.49
C THR A 40 -6.27 -8.08 -10.79
N ARG A 41 -5.91 -6.92 -11.36
CA ARG A 41 -4.53 -6.56 -11.73
C ARG A 41 -3.97 -5.38 -10.95
N LEU A 42 -4.68 -4.91 -9.91
CA LEU A 42 -4.32 -3.70 -9.16
C LEU A 42 -2.86 -3.70 -8.68
N LEU A 43 -2.39 -4.78 -8.06
CA LEU A 43 -1.01 -4.83 -7.55
C LEU A 43 0.02 -4.86 -8.69
N SER A 44 -0.25 -5.62 -9.75
CA SER A 44 0.62 -5.64 -10.93
C SER A 44 0.69 -4.27 -11.59
N GLU A 45 -0.43 -3.55 -11.67
CA GLU A 45 -0.45 -2.18 -12.20
C GLU A 45 0.37 -1.24 -11.31
N ILE A 46 0.25 -1.31 -9.98
CA ILE A 46 1.07 -0.54 -9.03
C ILE A 46 2.57 -0.78 -9.26
N LEU A 47 2.98 -2.04 -9.34
CA LEU A 47 4.39 -2.42 -9.40
C LEU A 47 5.03 -2.19 -10.78
N ASN A 48 4.23 -2.08 -11.84
CA ASN A 48 4.70 -1.82 -13.21
C ASN A 48 4.53 -0.36 -13.65
N THR A 49 4.22 0.57 -12.73
CA THR A 49 4.22 2.01 -13.08
C THR A 49 5.64 2.57 -13.14
N ASN A 50 5.79 3.76 -13.73
CA ASN A 50 7.04 4.55 -13.66
C ASN A 50 7.22 5.27 -12.30
N LYS A 51 6.31 5.08 -11.33
CA LYS A 51 6.42 5.71 -10.00
C LYS A 51 7.49 4.96 -9.18
N GLN A 52 8.20 5.69 -8.35
CA GLN A 52 9.20 5.09 -7.45
C GLN A 52 8.62 4.68 -6.10
N PHE A 53 7.52 5.31 -5.70
CA PHE A 53 6.93 5.13 -4.37
C PHE A 53 5.47 4.77 -4.44
N ILE A 54 5.04 3.97 -3.45
CA ILE A 54 3.64 3.69 -3.17
C ILE A 54 3.27 4.24 -1.80
N ALA A 55 2.06 4.77 -1.71
CA ALA A 55 1.48 5.22 -0.46
C ALA A 55 0.71 4.06 0.19
N VAL A 56 1.04 3.75 1.43
CA VAL A 56 0.31 2.80 2.28
C VAL A 56 -0.28 3.59 3.44
N LYS A 57 -1.60 3.48 3.66
CA LYS A 57 -2.29 4.16 4.76
C LYS A 57 -2.81 3.18 5.81
N ASN A 58 -3.04 3.70 7.02
CA ASN A 58 -3.55 2.95 8.17
C ASN A 58 -2.80 1.61 8.31
N CYS A 59 -1.48 1.71 8.46
CA CYS A 59 -0.58 0.60 8.29
C CYS A 59 0.21 0.29 9.55
N THR A 60 0.59 -0.97 9.68
CA THR A 60 1.55 -1.43 10.68
C THR A 60 2.90 -1.72 10.04
N LEU A 61 3.96 -1.49 10.81
CA LEU A 61 5.35 -1.74 10.44
C LEU A 61 5.99 -2.66 11.48
N GLU A 62 6.46 -3.82 11.03
CA GLU A 62 7.12 -4.83 11.85
C GLU A 62 8.55 -5.01 11.37
N SER A 63 9.54 -4.95 12.27
CA SER A 63 10.94 -5.15 11.93
C SER A 63 11.29 -6.63 11.85
N LYS A 64 11.82 -7.07 10.72
CA LYS A 64 12.39 -8.42 10.53
C LYS A 64 13.76 -8.58 11.19
N LEU A 65 14.50 -7.47 11.33
CA LEU A 65 15.84 -7.45 11.92
C LEU A 65 15.82 -7.47 13.45
N VAL A 66 14.76 -6.94 14.06
CA VAL A 66 14.58 -6.90 15.52
C VAL A 66 13.19 -7.43 15.88
N PRO A 67 12.99 -8.76 15.93
CA PRO A 67 11.66 -9.36 16.14
C PRO A 67 11.01 -9.04 17.49
N GLN A 68 11.78 -8.59 18.47
CA GLN A 68 11.28 -8.16 19.79
C GLN A 68 10.78 -6.71 19.78
N LYS A 69 11.04 -5.95 18.72
CA LYS A 69 10.55 -4.59 18.59
C LYS A 69 9.04 -4.62 18.43
N GLU A 70 8.35 -3.76 19.17
CA GLU A 70 6.90 -3.62 19.03
C GLU A 70 6.51 -3.20 17.62
N VAL A 71 5.36 -3.70 17.18
CA VAL A 71 4.77 -3.35 15.88
C VAL A 71 4.32 -1.90 15.94
N GLU A 72 4.86 -1.09 15.04
CA GLU A 72 4.54 0.33 14.97
C GLU A 72 3.28 0.55 14.14
N SER A 73 2.44 1.51 14.55
CA SER A 73 1.25 1.93 13.79
C SER A 73 1.46 3.31 13.21
N HIS A 74 1.12 3.46 11.92
CA HIS A 74 1.33 4.68 11.16
C HIS A 74 0.09 5.00 10.31
N ASP A 75 -0.33 6.26 10.28
CA ASP A 75 -1.42 6.70 9.39
C ASP A 75 -1.01 6.62 7.91
N PHE A 76 0.30 6.75 7.64
CA PHE A 76 0.85 6.83 6.30
C PHE A 76 2.33 6.40 6.26
N LEU A 77 2.68 5.59 5.26
CA LEU A 77 4.05 5.23 4.88
C LEU A 77 4.25 5.37 3.37
N GLN A 78 5.40 5.89 2.97
CA GLN A 78 5.86 5.84 1.58
C GLN A 78 6.86 4.69 1.43
N VAL A 79 6.53 3.73 0.57
CA VAL A 79 7.38 2.55 0.33
C VAL A 79 8.00 2.67 -1.05
N ASN A 80 9.32 2.52 -1.13
CA ASN A 80 10.01 2.47 -2.42
C ASN A 80 9.70 1.13 -3.11
N ILE A 81 9.14 1.18 -4.32
CA ILE A 81 8.75 0.00 -5.09
C ILE A 81 9.95 -0.93 -5.31
N SER A 82 11.16 -0.40 -5.51
CA SER A 82 12.35 -1.22 -5.76
C SER A 82 12.79 -2.04 -4.54
N THR A 83 12.24 -1.77 -3.35
CA THR A 83 12.56 -2.50 -2.11
C THR A 83 11.57 -3.62 -1.80
N ILE A 84 10.48 -3.70 -2.57
CA ILE A 84 9.43 -4.70 -2.38
C ILE A 84 9.92 -6.04 -2.91
N LEU A 85 10.08 -7.01 -2.02
CA LEU A 85 10.36 -8.40 -2.36
C LEU A 85 9.07 -9.15 -2.71
N LEU A 86 7.99 -8.84 -1.99
CA LEU A 86 6.67 -9.43 -2.19
C LEU A 86 5.58 -8.42 -1.82
N MET A 87 4.52 -8.38 -2.63
CA MET A 87 3.29 -7.67 -2.30
C MET A 87 2.10 -8.56 -2.66
N ARG A 88 1.19 -8.78 -1.71
CA ARG A 88 -0.01 -9.59 -1.92
C ARG A 88 -1.23 -8.99 -1.21
N PRO A 89 -2.46 -9.23 -1.72
CA PRO A 89 -3.64 -8.84 -0.99
C PRO A 89 -3.75 -9.64 0.30
N LEU A 90 -4.27 -9.01 1.35
CA LEU A 90 -4.73 -9.66 2.56
C LEU A 90 -6.23 -9.83 2.42
N TYR A 91 -6.67 -11.05 2.11
CA TYR A 91 -8.07 -11.42 2.23
C TYR A 91 -8.42 -11.37 3.72
N GLU A 92 -9.40 -10.53 4.08
CA GLU A 92 -10.07 -10.67 5.37
C GLU A 92 -11.02 -11.86 5.20
N ASP A 93 -10.87 -12.90 6.03
CA ASP A 93 -11.85 -13.99 6.17
C ASP A 93 -13.18 -13.43 6.72
#